data_AF-A0A1N7BZS3-F1
#
_entry.id   AF-A0A1N7BZS3-F1
#
_cell.length_a   1.000
_cell.length_b   1.000
_cell.length_c   1.000
_cell.angle_alpha   90.00
_cell.angle_beta   90.00
_cell.angle_gamma   90.00
#
_symmetry.space_group_name_H-M   'P 1'
#
loop_
_entity.id
_entity.type
_entity.pdbx_description
1 polymer ?
#
loop_
_entity_poly.entity_id
_entity_poly.type
_entity_poly.pdbx_seq_one_letter_code
_entity_poly.pdbx_strand_id
1 'polypeptide(L)' 'MVDLLALAHDRGCEADLAAILTAGLDAGTAPDMAILRKRFAPDPAALPQVVVHLTPLVAYEALLDGGVGEAA' A
#
# COMPACT_ATOMS: atom_id res chain seq x y z
N MET A 1 15.66 -3.32 -11.98
CA MET A 1 15.75 -3.73 -10.56
C MET A 1 14.94 -2.86 -9.61
N VAL A 2 14.77 -1.55 -9.86
CA VAL A 2 13.96 -0.66 -8.99
C VAL A 2 12.49 -1.08 -8.92
N ASP A 3 11.88 -1.48 -10.04
CA ASP A 3 10.46 -1.86 -10.07
C ASP A 3 10.12 -3.12 -9.27
N LEU A 4 11.06 -4.07 -9.15
CA LEU A 4 10.87 -5.29 -8.34
C LEU A 4 10.88 -4.96 -6.85
N LEU A 5 11.81 -4.10 -6.42
CA LEU A 5 11.90 -3.64 -5.03
C LEU A 5 10.69 -2.78 -4.65
N ALA A 6 10.25 -1.90 -5.56
CA ALA A 6 9.04 -1.10 -5.36
C ALA A 6 7.79 -1.99 -5.22
N LEU A 7 7.64 -3.01 -6.10
CA LEU A 7 6.52 -3.95 -6.01
C LEU A 7 6.53 -4.74 -4.69
N ALA A 8 7.70 -5.20 -4.25
CA ALA A 8 7.83 -5.92 -3.00
C ALA A 8 7.42 -5.04 -1.80
N HIS A 9 7.95 -3.81 -1.76
CA HIS A 9 7.67 -2.84 -0.70
C HIS A 9 6.20 -2.41 -0.64
N ASP A 10 5.60 -2.08 -1.78
CA ASP A 10 4.21 -1.61 -1.87
C ASP A 10 3.19 -2.69 -1.46
N ARG A 11 3.59 -3.97 -1.50
CA ARG A 11 2.71 -5.12 -1.25
C ARG A 11 3.12 -5.97 -0.06
N GLY A 12 4.29 -5.72 0.54
CA GLY A 12 4.86 -6.56 1.59
C GLY A 12 5.03 -8.03 1.16
N CYS A 13 5.32 -8.28 -0.13
CA CYS A 13 5.33 -9.61 -0.72
C CYS A 13 6.75 -10.14 -1.03
N GLU A 14 7.75 -9.67 -0.28
CA GLU A 14 9.17 -9.94 -0.52
C GLU A 14 9.49 -11.44 -0.59
N ALA A 15 8.94 -12.24 0.34
CA ALA A 15 9.21 -13.67 0.42
C ALA A 15 8.59 -14.45 -0.75
N ASP A 16 7.34 -14.17 -1.08
CA ASP A 16 6.63 -14.82 -2.20
C ASP A 16 7.22 -14.41 -3.55
N LEU A 17 7.59 -13.13 -3.70
CA LEU A 17 8.27 -12.63 -4.88
C LEU A 17 9.63 -13.32 -5.06
N ALA A 18 10.42 -13.46 -3.99
CA ALA A 18 11.69 -14.16 -4.04
C ALA A 18 11.54 -15.62 -4.51
N ALA A 19 10.56 -16.36 -3.97
CA ALA A 19 10.31 -17.74 -4.37
C ALA A 19 9.98 -17.87 -5.88
N ILE A 20 9.12 -16.99 -6.41
CA ILE A 20 8.75 -16.99 -7.83
C ILE A 20 9.96 -16.63 -8.71
N LEU A 21 10.75 -15.63 -8.30
CA LEU A 21 11.95 -15.22 -9.02
C LEU A 21 12.97 -16.36 -9.06
N THR A 22 13.23 -17.02 -7.94
CA THR A 22 14.13 -18.18 -7.88
C THR A 22 13.69 -19.28 -8.84
N ALA A 23 12.41 -19.69 -8.79
CA ALA A 23 11.89 -20.72 -9.69
C ALA A 23 11.97 -20.32 -11.18
N GLY A 24 11.72 -19.05 -11.50
CA GLY A 24 11.86 -18.53 -12.87
C GLY A 24 13.30 -18.55 -13.37
N LEU A 25 14.24 -18.15 -12.51
CA LEU A 25 15.67 -18.16 -12.83
C LEU A 25 16.20 -19.60 -13.00
N ASP A 26 15.77 -20.55 -12.16
CA ASP A 26 16.09 -21.96 -12.30
C ASP A 26 15.57 -22.54 -13.64
N ALA A 27 14.45 -22.02 -14.13
CA ALA A 27 13.89 -22.34 -15.45
C ALA A 27 14.49 -21.52 -16.61
N GLY A 28 15.51 -20.70 -16.36
CA GLY A 28 16.13 -19.84 -17.38
C GLY A 28 15.22 -18.74 -17.93
N THR A 29 14.15 -18.40 -17.22
CA THR A 29 13.15 -17.44 -17.63
C THR A 29 13.38 -16.09 -16.97
N ALA A 30 13.33 -15.01 -17.75
CA ALA A 30 13.42 -13.66 -17.23
C ALA A 30 12.07 -13.25 -16.59
N PRO A 31 12.09 -12.53 -15.45
CA PRO A 31 10.87 -12.07 -14.80
C PRO A 31 10.15 -11.00 -15.63
N ASP A 32 8.85 -11.21 -15.87
CA ASP A 32 7.97 -10.25 -16.53
C ASP A 32 7.23 -9.39 -15.50
N MET A 33 7.50 -8.08 -15.51
CA MET A 33 6.91 -7.13 -14.57
C MET A 33 5.40 -6.97 -14.73
N ALA A 34 4.83 -7.13 -15.93
CA ALA A 34 3.38 -7.02 -16.14
C ALA A 34 2.67 -8.21 -15.47
N ILE A 35 3.24 -9.41 -15.59
CA ILE A 35 2.71 -10.61 -14.94
C ILE A 35 2.84 -10.50 -13.42
N LEU A 36 4.01 -10.09 -12.92
CA LEU A 36 4.24 -9.92 -11.48
C LEU A 36 3.30 -8.87 -10.87
N ARG A 37 3.13 -7.71 -11.51
CA ARG A 37 2.21 -6.67 -11.03
C ARG A 37 0.76 -7.14 -10.98
N LYS A 38 0.31 -7.91 -11.98
CA LYS A 38 -1.04 -8.48 -11.99
C LYS A 38 -1.22 -9.54 -10.90
N ARG A 39 -0.21 -10.37 -10.67
CA ARG A 39 -0.24 -11.44 -9.66
C ARG A 39 -0.25 -10.89 -8.22
N PHE A 40 0.51 -9.84 -7.97
CA PHE A 40 0.58 -9.18 -6.66
C PHE A 40 -0.39 -8.00 -6.51
N ALA A 41 -1.32 -7.81 -7.45
CA ALA A 41 -2.38 -6.81 -7.31
C ALA A 41 -3.33 -7.22 -6.18
N PRO A 42 -3.73 -6.29 -5.29
CA PRO A 42 -4.78 -6.57 -4.32
C PRO A 42 -6.06 -6.96 -5.07
N ASP A 43 -6.76 -7.98 -4.58
CA ASP A 43 -8.05 -8.37 -5.13
C ASP A 43 -9.08 -7.28 -4.82
N PRO A 44 -9.60 -6.56 -5.83
CA PRO A 44 -10.57 -5.50 -5.60
C PRO A 44 -11.88 -6.02 -4.98
N ALA A 45 -12.23 -7.30 -5.16
CA ALA A 45 -13.40 -7.90 -4.53
C ALA A 45 -13.17 -8.24 -3.05
N ALA A 46 -11.91 -8.38 -2.62
CA ALA A 46 -11.54 -8.63 -1.23
C ALA A 46 -11.32 -7.33 -0.43
N LEU A 47 -11.30 -6.16 -1.07
CA LEU A 47 -11.14 -4.88 -0.40
C LEU A 47 -12.43 -4.50 0.35
N PRO A 48 -12.35 -4.16 1.65
CA PRO A 48 -13.52 -3.69 2.38
C PRO A 48 -13.97 -2.35 1.79
N GLN A 49 -15.29 -2.18 1.63
CA GLN A 49 -15.86 -0.89 1.25
C GLN A 49 -15.78 0.06 2.46
N VAL A 50 -14.80 0.97 2.45
CA VAL A 50 -14.65 2.00 3.49
C VAL A 50 -15.29 3.29 3.01
N VAL A 51 -16.36 3.71 3.68
CA VAL A 51 -16.97 5.04 3.48
C VAL A 51 -16.38 5.99 4.51
N VAL A 52 -15.58 6.95 4.05
CA VAL A 52 -15.07 8.03 4.91
C VAL A 52 -16.08 9.17 4.92
N HIS A 53 -16.75 9.33 6.04
CA HIS A 53 -17.60 10.51 6.27
C HIS A 53 -16.72 11.70 6.63
N LEU A 54 -16.64 12.67 5.73
CA LEU A 54 -15.93 13.92 6.00
C LEU A 54 -16.75 14.76 6.97
N THR A 55 -16.13 15.09 8.11
CA THR A 55 -16.71 16.01 9.08
C THR A 55 -16.83 17.41 8.47
N PRO A 56 -17.95 18.12 8.67
CA PRO A 56 -18.07 19.50 8.20
C PRO A 56 -17.00 20.38 8.83
N LEU A 57 -16.46 21.34 8.05
CA LEU A 57 -15.35 22.21 8.48
C LEU A 57 -15.65 22.96 9.78
N VAL A 58 -16.91 23.33 10.03
CA VAL A 58 -17.32 24.02 11.26
C VAL A 58 -17.00 23.22 12.53
N ALA A 59 -16.91 21.90 12.47
CA ALA A 59 -16.53 21.09 13.62
C ALA A 59 -15.06 21.29 14.04
N TYR A 60 -14.19 21.79 13.16
CA TYR A 60 -12.81 22.13 13.51
C TYR A 60 -12.73 23.36 14.41
N GLU A 61 -13.72 24.26 14.38
CA GLU A 61 -13.76 25.44 15.25
C GLU A 61 -13.80 25.04 16.74
N ALA A 62 -14.47 23.93 17.07
CA ALA A 62 -14.52 23.38 18.43
C ALA A 62 -13.14 22.89 18.95
N LEU A 63 -12.18 22.62 18.06
CA LEU A 63 -10.81 22.27 18.45
C LEU A 63 -9.99 23.50 18.86
N LEU A 64 -10.41 24.71 18.46
CA LEU A 64 -9.75 25.98 18.81
C LEU A 64 -10.14 26.43 20.23
N ASP A 65 -11.36 26.13 20.67
CA ASP A 65 -11.85 26.47 22.02
C ASP A 65 -11.20 25.64 23.14
N GLY A 66 -10.57 24.51 22.81
CA GLY A 66 -9.77 23.70 23.76
C GLY A 66 -8.36 24.23 24.00
N GLY A 67 -7.94 25.27 23.27
CA GLY A 67 -6.62 25.88 23.37
C GLY A 67 -6.64 27.18 24.16
N VAL A 68 -6.92 27.13 25.47
CA VAL A 68 -6.26 28.09 26.36
C VAL A 68 -4.79 27.70 26.32
N GLY A 69 -4.03 28.36 25.42
CA GLY A 69 -2.60 28.19 25.34
C GLY A 69 -1.99 28.33 26.72
N GLU A 70 -1.05 27.45 27.06
CA GLU A 70 -0.11 27.71 28.15
C GLU A 70 0.63 29.01 27.83
N ALA A 71 0.10 30.11 28.32
CA ALA A 71 0.82 31.33 28.57
C ALA A 71 0.97 31.46 30.08
N ALA A 72 1.99 30.78 30.62
CA ALA A 72 2.56 31.05 31.94
C ALA A 72 4.05 30.67 31.95
#